data_AF-A0A0S8J640-F1
#
_entry.id   AF-A0A0S8J640-F1
#
_cell.length_a   1.000
_cell.length_b   1.000
_cell.length_c   1.000
_cell.angle_alpha   90.00
_cell.angle_beta   90.00
_cell.angle_gamma   90.00
#
_symmetry.space_group_name_H-M   'P 1'
#
loop_
_entity.id
_entity.type
_entity.pdbx_description
1 polymer ?
#
loop_
_entity_poly.entity_id
_entity_poly.type
_entity_poly.pdbx_seq_one_letter_code
_entity_poly.pdbx_strand_id
1 'polypeptide(L)'
;MSSVILVTGTDTAVGKTVVTAGLAAAIRSRGIDAGVMKVAATGCTISDGYICSADTQFLRALTGVTEPDWMIAPICLEPPLAPAVAARVAGTAVSWNRVKQGVLDLCERHPVVL
;
A
#
# COMPACT_ATOMS: atom_id res chain seq x y z
N MET A 1 -17.50 6.32 11.26
CA MET A 1 -16.26 5.71 11.78
C MET A 1 -15.81 4.69 10.75
N SER A 2 -14.60 4.83 10.21
CA SER A 2 -14.07 3.90 9.20
C SER A 2 -13.44 2.68 9.87
N SER A 3 -13.51 1.52 9.22
CA SER A 3 -12.91 0.27 9.69
C SER A 3 -11.57 0.04 9.02
N VAL A 4 -10.54 -0.33 9.79
CA VAL A 4 -9.19 -0.60 9.26
C VAL A 4 -8.86 -2.08 9.46
N ILE A 5 -8.46 -2.77 8.39
CA ILE A 5 -8.05 -4.17 8.40
C ILE A 5 -6.58 -4.25 8.03
N LEU A 6 -5.72 -4.69 8.95
CA LEU A 6 -4.30 -4.85 8.68
C LEU A 6 -3.96 -6.29 8.31
N VAL A 7 -3.41 -6.49 7.11
CA VAL A 7 -2.86 -7.79 6.68
C VAL A 7 -1.37 -7.86 7.01
N THR A 8 -1.03 -8.69 7.99
CA THR A 8 0.37 -9.00 8.36
C THR A 8 0.79 -10.38 7.83
N GLY A 9 2.07 -10.71 7.98
CA GLY A 9 2.61 -12.01 7.58
C GLY A 9 3.99 -12.25 8.17
N THR A 10 4.39 -13.52 8.20
CA THR A 10 5.62 -13.98 8.86
C THR A 10 6.89 -13.73 8.06
N ASP A 11 6.77 -13.53 6.74
CA ASP A 11 7.91 -13.30 5.86
C ASP A 11 7.52 -12.37 4.69
N THR A 12 8.50 -12.00 3.87
CA THR A 12 8.35 -11.35 2.55
C THR A 12 7.81 -12.34 1.52
N ALA A 13 7.20 -11.83 0.43
CA ALA A 13 6.65 -12.63 -0.67
C ALA A 13 5.58 -13.71 -0.33
N VAL A 14 5.15 -13.87 0.93
CA VAL A 14 4.11 -14.84 1.36
C VAL A 14 2.68 -14.50 0.88
N GLY A 15 2.51 -13.53 -0.02
CA GLY A 15 1.21 -13.20 -0.61
C GLY A 15 0.39 -12.12 0.10
N LYS A 16 0.96 -11.34 1.04
CA LYS A 16 0.24 -10.25 1.75
C LYS A 16 -0.48 -9.29 0.79
N THR A 17 0.20 -8.80 -0.25
CA THR A 17 -0.41 -7.89 -1.24
C THR A 17 -1.57 -8.56 -1.98
N VAL A 18 -1.45 -9.86 -2.32
CA VAL A 18 -2.50 -10.64 -2.98
C VAL A 18 -3.72 -10.78 -2.08
N VAL A 19 -3.52 -11.07 -0.79
CA VAL A 19 -4.60 -11.16 0.20
C VAL A 19 -5.28 -9.80 0.39
N THR A 20 -4.53 -8.71 0.56
CA THR A 20 -5.08 -7.34 0.66
C THR A 20 -5.91 -7.00 -0.58
N ALA A 21 -5.38 -7.21 -1.78
CA ALA A 21 -6.08 -6.92 -3.03
C ALA A 21 -7.36 -7.75 -3.17
N GLY A 22 -7.30 -9.06 -2.88
CA GLY A 22 -8.45 -9.95 -2.97
C GLY A 22 -9.56 -9.59 -1.97
N LEU A 23 -9.19 -9.27 -0.71
CA LEU A 23 -10.15 -8.80 0.29
C LEU A 23 -10.79 -7.48 -0.12
N ALA A 24 -10.00 -6.51 -0.56
CA ALA A 24 -10.50 -5.21 -1.02
C ALA A 24 -11.42 -5.36 -2.24
N ALA A 25 -11.04 -6.16 -3.23
CA ALA A 25 -11.86 -6.45 -4.40
C ALA A 25 -13.18 -7.13 -4.01
N ALA A 26 -13.17 -8.09 -3.08
CA ALA A 26 -14.38 -8.76 -2.60
C ALA A 26 -15.30 -7.84 -1.78
N ILE A 27 -14.75 -6.89 -1.03
CA ILE A 27 -15.53 -5.87 -0.31
C ILE A 27 -16.19 -4.93 -1.34
N ARG A 28 -15.42 -4.45 -2.32
CA ARG A 28 -15.91 -3.56 -3.39
C ARG A 28 -16.93 -4.24 -4.28
N SER A 29 -16.79 -5.53 -4.57
CA SER A 29 -17.77 -6.31 -5.35
C SER A 29 -19.12 -6.44 -4.65
N ARG A 30 -19.20 -6.14 -3.35
CA ARG A 30 -20.46 -6.05 -2.57
C ARG A 30 -21.02 -4.63 -2.49
N GLY A 31 -20.47 -3.69 -3.25
CA GLY A 31 -20.89 -2.28 -3.26
C GLY A 31 -20.39 -1.47 -2.07
N ILE A 32 -19.46 -1.99 -1.28
CA ILE A 32 -18.86 -1.27 -0.15
C ILE A 32 -17.59 -0.60 -0.64
N ASP A 33 -17.50 0.72 -0.46
CA ASP A 33 -16.30 1.46 -0.82
C ASP A 33 -15.13 1.11 0.12
N ALA A 34 -13.98 0.79 -0.47
CA ALA A 34 -12.78 0.41 0.25
C ALA A 34 -11.54 1.01 -0.40
N GLY A 35 -10.70 1.62 0.41
CA GLY A 35 -9.35 2.06 0.05
C GLY A 35 -8.30 1.00 0.39
N VAL A 36 -7.13 1.08 -0.23
CA VAL A 36 -6.01 0.15 0.04
C VAL A 36 -4.70 0.90 0.22
N MET A 37 -3.87 0.41 1.15
CA MET A 37 -2.55 0.94 1.43
C MET A 37 -1.53 -0.17 1.66
N LYS A 38 -0.52 -0.23 0.80
CA LYS A 38 0.73 -0.93 1.06
C LYS A 38 1.65 -0.03 1.89
N VAL A 39 1.74 -0.31 3.19
CA VAL A 39 2.55 0.46 4.16
C VAL A 39 3.95 0.80 3.66
N ALA A 40 4.65 -0.18 3.07
CA ALA A 40 5.94 0.01 2.44
C ALA A 40 6.09 -0.89 1.21
N ALA A 41 6.40 -0.27 0.07
CA ALA A 41 6.78 -0.93 -1.17
C ALA A 41 8.29 -0.78 -1.40
N THR A 42 8.90 -1.85 -1.91
CA THR A 42 10.35 -1.99 -2.14
C THR A 42 10.58 -2.51 -3.55
N GLY A 43 11.72 -2.21 -4.16
CA GLY A 43 11.91 -2.50 -5.59
C GLY A 43 11.15 -1.51 -6.48
N CYS A 44 10.85 -0.32 -5.96
CA CYS A 44 10.16 0.72 -6.72
C CYS A 44 11.10 1.35 -7.74
N THR A 45 10.59 1.72 -8.90
CA THR A 45 11.32 2.48 -9.92
C THR A 45 10.68 3.83 -10.13
N ILE A 46 11.43 4.81 -10.62
CA ILE A 46 10.86 6.07 -11.09
C ILE A 46 10.72 5.97 -12.62
N SER A 47 9.49 6.09 -13.12
CA SER A 47 9.19 6.18 -14.56
C SER A 47 8.38 7.44 -14.82
N ASP A 48 8.82 8.27 -15.76
CA ASP A 48 8.15 9.54 -16.12
C ASP A 48 7.86 10.47 -14.94
N GLY A 49 8.71 10.45 -13.91
CA GLY A 49 8.54 11.24 -12.68
C GLY A 49 7.57 10.63 -11.66
N TYR A 50 7.01 9.45 -11.94
CA TYR A 50 6.13 8.71 -11.04
C TYR A 50 6.83 7.50 -10.42
N ILE A 51 6.60 7.29 -9.13
CA ILE A 51 7.10 6.11 -8.43
C ILE A 51 6.22 4.92 -8.80
N CYS A 52 6.77 4.02 -9.61
CA CYS A 52 6.14 2.77 -10.00
C CYS A 52 6.53 1.65 -9.02
N SER A 53 5.51 1.02 -8.43
CA SER A 53 5.66 -0.20 -7.63
C SER A 53 4.81 -1.30 -8.24
N ALA A 54 5.37 -2.51 -8.35
CA ALA A 54 4.59 -3.68 -8.76
C ALA A 54 3.39 -3.91 -7.82
N ASP A 55 3.55 -3.61 -6.52
CA ASP A 55 2.45 -3.72 -5.55
C ASP A 55 1.34 -2.68 -5.82
N THR A 56 1.68 -1.43 -6.14
CA THR A 56 0.67 -0.38 -6.39
C THR A 56 -0.10 -0.67 -7.67
N GLN A 57 0.60 -1.08 -8.73
CA GLN A 57 -0.01 -1.49 -10.00
C GLN A 57 -0.95 -2.68 -9.81
N PHE A 58 -0.50 -3.71 -9.07
CA PHE A 58 -1.30 -4.90 -8.79
C PHE A 58 -2.55 -4.57 -7.96
N LEU A 59 -2.40 -3.74 -6.91
CA LEU A 59 -3.54 -3.27 -6.10
C LEU A 59 -4.56 -2.52 -6.95
N ARG A 60 -4.12 -1.54 -7.76
CA ARG A 60 -4.99 -0.80 -8.69
C ARG A 60 -5.73 -1.74 -9.64
N ALA A 61 -5.01 -2.65 -10.28
CA ALA A 61 -5.57 -3.54 -11.29
C ALA A 61 -6.69 -4.44 -10.73
N LEU A 62 -6.55 -4.92 -9.49
CA LEU A 62 -7.53 -5.82 -8.89
C LEU A 62 -8.67 -5.12 -8.15
N THR A 63 -8.43 -3.97 -7.54
CA THR A 63 -9.43 -3.31 -6.68
C THR A 63 -10.14 -2.17 -7.40
N GLY A 64 -9.55 -1.60 -8.45
CA GLY A 64 -10.06 -0.41 -9.14
C GLY A 64 -9.90 0.88 -8.35
N VAL A 65 -8.98 0.93 -7.38
CA VAL A 65 -8.63 2.14 -6.63
C VAL A 65 -8.00 3.19 -7.56
N THR A 66 -8.38 4.45 -7.35
CA THR A 66 -7.97 5.57 -8.21
C THR A 66 -7.04 6.55 -7.49
N GLU A 67 -6.84 6.35 -6.20
CA GLU A 67 -5.97 7.14 -5.32
C GLU A 67 -4.57 7.25 -5.90
N PRO A 68 -3.89 8.41 -5.86
CA PRO A 68 -2.49 8.52 -6.25
C PRO A 68 -1.58 7.53 -5.51
N ASP A 69 -0.45 7.19 -6.13
CA ASP A 69 0.44 6.14 -5.65
C ASP A 69 1.03 6.44 -4.27
N TRP A 70 1.18 7.72 -3.88
CA TRP A 70 1.64 8.09 -2.55
C TRP A 70 0.60 7.82 -1.45
N MET A 71 -0.69 7.65 -1.77
CA MET A 71 -1.70 7.15 -0.83
C MET A 71 -1.75 5.62 -0.82
N ILE A 72 -1.57 4.98 -1.97
CA ILE A 72 -1.54 3.50 -2.05
C ILE A 72 -0.25 2.96 -1.43
N ALA A 73 0.88 3.65 -1.58
CA ALA A 73 2.17 3.26 -1.03
C ALA A 73 2.95 4.50 -0.51
N PRO A 74 2.65 4.98 0.71
CA PRO A 74 3.28 6.19 1.28
C PRO A 74 4.79 6.05 1.48
N ILE A 75 5.29 4.82 1.55
CA ILE A 75 6.72 4.53 1.62
C ILE A 75 7.06 3.68 0.40
N CYS A 76 7.89 4.26 -0.47
CA CYS A 76 8.42 3.59 -1.64
C CYS A 76 9.94 3.66 -1.60
N LEU A 77 10.59 2.52 -1.80
CA LEU A 77 12.04 2.35 -1.68
C LEU A 77 12.56 1.63 -2.92
N GLU A 78 13.63 2.13 -3.52
CA GLU A 78 14.22 1.52 -4.72
C GLU A 78 14.84 0.14 -4.46
N PRO A 79 15.60 -0.10 -3.37
CA PRO A 79 16.22 -1.41 -3.17
C PRO A 79 15.17 -2.52 -2.99
N PRO A 80 15.25 -3.65 -3.72
CA PRO A 80 14.31 -4.77 -3.62
C PRO A 80 14.67 -5.66 -2.42
N LEU A 81 14.70 -5.07 -1.23
CA LEU A 81 15.06 -5.71 0.04
C LEU A 81 13.91 -5.55 1.04
N ALA A 82 13.97 -6.23 2.19
CA ALA A 82 13.00 -5.99 3.26
C ALA A 82 12.98 -4.48 3.65
N PRO A 83 11.82 -3.88 3.97
CA PRO A 83 11.67 -2.42 4.10
C PRO A 83 12.70 -1.73 5.01
N ALA A 84 13.01 -2.33 6.16
CA ALA A 84 13.99 -1.78 7.09
C ALA A 84 15.43 -1.79 6.54
N VAL A 85 15.77 -2.80 5.74
CA VAL A 85 17.07 -2.91 5.07
C VAL A 85 17.12 -1.96 3.87
N ALA A 86 16.06 -1.94 3.05
CA ALA A 86 15.95 -1.05 1.91
C ALA A 86 16.05 0.42 2.32
N ALA A 87 15.38 0.83 3.40
CA ALA A 87 15.45 2.20 3.91
C ALA A 87 16.87 2.57 4.32
N ARG A 88 17.56 1.68 5.05
CA ARG A 88 18.96 1.88 5.46
C ARG A 88 19.90 2.03 4.27
N VAL A 89 19.77 1.16 3.27
CA VAL A 89 20.59 1.19 2.05
C VAL A 89 20.33 2.47 1.25
N ALA A 90 19.07 2.92 1.17
CA ALA A 90 18.70 4.17 0.51
C ALA A 90 18.98 5.43 1.34
N GLY A 91 19.62 5.31 2.52
CA GLY A 91 19.91 6.45 3.39
C GLY A 91 18.66 7.20 3.90
N THR A 92 17.51 6.51 3.97
CA THR A 92 16.22 7.07 4.38
C THR A 92 15.63 6.33 5.58
N ALA A 93 14.56 6.86 6.16
CA ALA A 93 13.87 6.29 7.31
C ALA A 93 12.41 5.97 6.99
N VAL A 94 11.94 4.84 7.50
CA VAL A 94 10.50 4.50 7.52
C VAL A 94 9.82 5.41 8.53
N SER A 95 9.01 6.36 8.05
CA SER A 95 8.30 7.31 8.91
C SER A 95 6.94 6.77 9.35
N TRP A 96 6.80 6.47 10.65
CA TRP A 96 5.52 6.04 11.21
C TRP A 96 4.42 7.10 11.06
N ASN A 97 4.79 8.39 11.18
CA ASN A 97 3.85 9.49 10.98
C ASN A 97 3.31 9.50 9.54
N ARG A 98 4.12 9.19 8.53
CA ARG A 98 3.67 9.13 7.14
C ARG A 98 2.68 7.97 6.92
N VAL A 99 2.95 6.80 7.51
CA VAL A 99 2.02 5.66 7.46
C VAL A 99 0.71 6.00 8.15
N LYS A 100 0.77 6.56 9.36
CA LYS A 100 -0.41 6.97 10.12
C LYS A 100 -1.24 7.99 9.33
N GLN A 101 -0.60 9.01 8.76
CA GLN A 101 -1.31 10.02 7.98
C GLN A 101 -1.97 9.40 6.75
N GLY A 102 -1.29 8.51 6.02
CA GLY A 102 -1.88 7.81 4.87
C GLY A 102 -3.13 7.00 5.24
N VAL A 103 -3.13 6.31 6.39
CA VAL A 103 -4.34 5.62 6.89
C VAL A 103 -5.46 6.62 7.19
N LEU A 104 -5.16 7.74 7.84
CA LEU A 104 -6.15 8.77 8.17
C LEU A 104 -6.75 9.38 6.90
N ASP A 105 -5.92 9.74 5.92
CA ASP A 105 -6.35 10.31 4.65
C ASP A 105 -7.28 9.35 3.88
N LEU A 106 -7.01 8.04 3.94
CA LEU A 106 -7.89 7.01 3.37
C LEU A 106 -9.17 6.83 4.18
N CYS A 107 -9.10 6.92 5.51
CA CYS A 107 -10.28 6.82 6.38
C CYS A 107 -11.26 7.98 6.18
N GLU A 108 -10.78 9.17 5.79
CA GLU A 108 -11.63 10.30 5.42
C GLU A 108 -12.42 10.06 4.13
N ARG A 109 -11.92 9.17 3.26
CA ARG A 109 -12.48 8.91 1.92
C ARG A 109 -13.31 7.63 1.87
N HIS A 110 -12.91 6.61 2.63
CA HIS A 110 -13.46 5.27 2.54
C HIS A 110 -13.96 4.77 3.91
N PRO A 111 -15.12 4.10 3.96
CA PRO A 111 -15.61 3.48 5.19
C PRO A 111 -14.81 2.24 5.60
N VAL A 112 -14.06 1.63 4.67
CA VAL A 112 -13.15 0.50 4.93
C VAL A 112 -11.77 0.79 4.32
N VAL A 113 -10.70 0.50 5.05
CA VAL A 113 -9.32 0.65 4.59
C VAL A 113 -8.56 -0.66 4.85
N LEU A 114 -7.83 -1.15 3.85
CA LEU A 114 -7.01 -2.36 3.91
C LEU A 114 -5.52 -2.09 3.69
#